data_AF-A0A0P5RXF7-F1
#
_entry.id   AF-A0A0P5RXF7-F1
#
_cell.length_a   1.000
_cell.length_b   1.000
_cell.length_c   1.000
_cell.angle_alpha   90.00
_cell.angle_beta   90.00
_cell.angle_gamma   90.00
#
_symmetry.space_group_name_H-M   'P 1'
#
loop_
_entity.id
_entity.type
_entity.pdbx_description
1 polymer ?
#
loop_
_entity_poly.entity_id
_entity_poly.type
_entity_poly.pdbx_seq_one_letter_code
_entity_poly.pdbx_strand_id
1 'polypeptide(L)'
;MDKEVSPAINSDSVNKKRKIGQSTETSISTSHFNNNSRIIPRAPRVIRDGKVAVIYQPHQGLGWYSEHRIETLLFDPEIVDMIENDVSGSKIYEYCYKMNYGWSVMDTICYGLSIKWVPVSEEFRIHDSDGRETVVMKSTDQWFKA
;
A
#
# COMPACT_ATOMS: atom_id res chain seq x y z
N MET A 1 -8.38 61.41 -3.94
CA MET A 1 -8.86 62.46 -4.88
C MET A 1 -8.37 62.11 -6.27
N ASP A 2 -9.12 61.21 -6.89
CA ASP A 2 -9.59 61.16 -8.29
C ASP A 2 -8.89 62.07 -9.32
N LYS A 3 -8.48 61.49 -10.46
CA LYS A 3 -9.39 61.21 -11.59
C LYS A 3 -8.75 60.28 -12.64
N GLU A 4 -9.55 59.31 -13.09
CA GLU A 4 -9.38 58.50 -14.30
C GLU A 4 -9.24 59.35 -15.57
N VAL A 5 -8.68 58.77 -16.64
CA VAL A 5 -9.35 58.62 -17.96
C VAL A 5 -8.75 57.41 -18.71
N SER A 6 -9.60 56.47 -19.10
CA SER A 6 -9.34 55.39 -20.08
C SER A 6 -9.49 55.89 -21.53
N PRO A 7 -9.07 55.10 -22.54
CA PRO A 7 -10.08 54.69 -23.53
C PRO A 7 -9.97 53.23 -24.02
N ALA A 8 -11.12 52.74 -24.47
CA ALA A 8 -11.40 51.43 -25.07
C ALA A 8 -11.04 51.37 -26.57
N ILE A 9 -10.81 50.17 -27.15
CA ILE A 9 -11.75 49.46 -28.07
C ILE A 9 -11.14 48.18 -28.71
N ASN A 10 -11.90 47.09 -28.52
CA ASN A 10 -12.29 45.95 -29.37
C ASN A 10 -11.50 45.33 -30.56
N SER A 11 -11.59 43.98 -30.55
CA SER A 11 -11.81 42.98 -31.63
C SER A 11 -10.86 42.84 -32.83
N ASP A 12 -10.14 41.71 -32.90
CA ASP A 12 -10.39 40.61 -33.87
C ASP A 12 -9.16 39.70 -34.01
N SER A 13 -9.31 38.40 -33.77
CA SER A 13 -8.44 37.37 -34.35
C SER A 13 -9.15 36.01 -34.41
N VAL A 14 -9.79 35.84 -35.56
CA VAL A 14 -10.09 34.60 -36.30
C VAL A 14 -9.29 33.38 -35.84
N ASN A 15 -9.97 32.28 -35.48
CA ASN A 15 -9.36 30.96 -35.56
C ASN A 15 -10.30 29.88 -36.15
N LYS A 16 -10.17 29.78 -37.47
CA LYS A 16 -10.27 28.62 -38.38
C LYS A 16 -10.74 27.28 -37.77
N LYS A 17 -11.95 26.87 -38.17
CA LYS A 17 -12.42 25.47 -38.18
C LYS A 17 -11.38 24.55 -38.83
N ARG A 18 -10.92 23.51 -38.14
CA ARG A 18 -10.25 22.36 -38.74
C ARG A 18 -11.14 21.12 -38.59
N LYS A 19 -11.38 20.47 -39.74
CA LYS A 19 -12.04 19.17 -39.90
C LYS A 19 -11.32 18.13 -39.03
N ILE A 20 -12.06 17.45 -38.16
CA ILE A 20 -11.61 16.21 -37.54
C ILE A 20 -11.85 15.11 -38.57
N GLY A 21 -10.76 14.53 -39.04
CA GLY A 21 -10.76 13.33 -39.87
C GLY A 21 -11.10 12.10 -39.02
N GLN A 22 -11.87 11.20 -39.63
CA GLN A 22 -12.09 9.83 -39.17
C GLN A 22 -10.76 9.17 -38.85
N SER A 23 -10.60 8.77 -37.59
CA SER A 23 -9.67 7.71 -37.21
C SER A 23 -10.54 6.57 -36.66
N THR A 24 -10.40 5.41 -37.29
CA THR A 24 -11.11 4.18 -36.95
C THR A 24 -10.62 3.68 -35.60
N GLU A 25 -11.39 3.90 -34.55
CA GLU A 25 -11.19 3.21 -33.28
C GLU A 25 -11.63 1.75 -33.47
N THR A 26 -10.63 0.87 -33.57
CA THR A 26 -10.82 -0.58 -33.48
C THR A 26 -11.37 -0.89 -32.10
N SER A 27 -12.64 -1.32 -32.07
CA SER A 27 -13.35 -1.77 -30.88
C SER A 27 -12.53 -2.83 -30.15
N ILE A 28 -11.96 -2.48 -28.99
CA ILE A 28 -11.44 -3.49 -28.07
C ILE A 28 -12.66 -4.14 -27.43
N SER A 29 -12.93 -5.37 -27.85
CA SER A 29 -13.94 -6.24 -27.27
C SER A 29 -13.64 -6.43 -25.78
N THR A 30 -14.44 -5.80 -24.92
CA THR A 30 -14.46 -6.10 -23.49
C THR A 30 -14.98 -7.52 -23.32
N SER A 31 -14.05 -8.47 -23.22
CA SER A 31 -14.38 -9.86 -22.87
C SER A 31 -15.08 -9.87 -21.52
N HIS A 32 -16.32 -10.37 -21.53
CA HIS A 32 -17.12 -10.58 -20.33
C HIS A 32 -16.42 -11.58 -19.42
N PHE A 33 -15.83 -11.09 -18.33
CA PHE A 33 -15.40 -11.95 -17.24
C PHE A 33 -16.65 -12.46 -16.52
N ASN A 34 -16.81 -13.79 -16.56
CA ASN A 34 -17.91 -14.51 -15.95
C ASN A 34 -17.74 -14.53 -14.42
N ASN A 35 -18.43 -13.63 -13.72
CA ASN A 35 -18.37 -13.46 -12.26
C ASN A 35 -19.18 -14.51 -11.51
N ASN A 36 -18.74 -15.77 -11.54
CA ASN A 36 -19.27 -16.85 -10.69
C ASN A 36 -18.26 -17.37 -9.66
N SER A 37 -17.40 -16.49 -9.17
CA SER A 37 -16.73 -16.67 -7.88
C SER A 37 -16.81 -15.35 -7.14
N ARG A 38 -17.26 -15.38 -5.88
CA ARG A 38 -17.10 -14.22 -4.98
C ARG A 38 -15.60 -14.04 -4.77
N ILE A 39 -14.94 -13.29 -5.65
CA ILE A 39 -13.57 -12.83 -5.44
C ILE A 39 -13.68 -11.82 -4.32
N ILE A 40 -13.51 -12.28 -3.08
CA ILE A 40 -13.13 -11.39 -1.98
C ILE A 40 -11.80 -10.79 -2.41
N PRO A 41 -11.68 -9.47 -2.66
CA PRO A 41 -10.39 -8.88 -2.94
C PRO A 41 -9.53 -9.12 -1.70
N ARG A 42 -8.55 -10.00 -1.82
CA ARG A 42 -7.53 -10.15 -0.78
C ARG A 42 -6.78 -8.82 -0.70
N ALA A 43 -6.37 -8.41 0.49
CA ALA A 43 -5.59 -7.19 0.66
C ALA A 43 -4.42 -7.15 -0.36
N PRO A 44 -4.16 -5.99 -0.99
CA PRO A 44 -3.00 -5.81 -1.85
C PRO A 44 -1.74 -6.25 -1.12
N ARG A 45 -0.84 -6.93 -1.83
CA ARG A 45 0.38 -7.50 -1.26
C ARG A 45 1.45 -7.73 -2.31
N VAL A 46 2.71 -7.56 -1.92
CA VAL A 46 3.85 -7.78 -2.80
C VAL A 46 4.16 -9.26 -2.89
N ILE A 47 4.19 -9.80 -4.12
CA ILE A 47 4.56 -11.19 -4.41
C ILE A 47 5.73 -11.21 -5.37
N ARG A 48 6.81 -11.90 -5.01
CA ARG A 48 8.02 -12.11 -5.84
C ARG A 48 8.49 -13.55 -5.67
N ASP A 49 8.84 -14.20 -6.78
CA ASP A 49 9.35 -15.59 -6.79
C ASP A 49 8.50 -16.59 -5.98
N GLY A 50 7.17 -16.47 -6.07
CA GLY A 50 6.23 -17.32 -5.34
C GLY A 50 6.20 -17.08 -3.82
N LYS A 51 6.74 -15.96 -3.34
CA LYS A 51 6.73 -15.56 -1.93
C LYS A 51 6.02 -14.23 -1.74
N VAL A 52 5.32 -14.07 -0.63
CA VAL A 52 4.67 -12.85 -0.17
C VAL A 52 5.57 -12.14 0.84
N ALA A 53 5.67 -10.81 0.75
CA ALA A 53 6.31 -9.99 1.76
C ALA A 53 5.43 -9.89 3.03
N VAL A 54 6.01 -10.17 4.19
CA VAL A 54 5.37 -10.03 5.51
C VAL A 54 6.19 -9.07 6.36
N ILE A 55 5.55 -8.00 6.82
CA ILE A 55 6.17 -6.96 7.65
C ILE A 55 6.11 -7.37 9.12
N TYR A 56 7.22 -7.22 9.84
CA TYR A 56 7.31 -7.51 11.28
C TYR A 56 8.40 -6.69 11.98
N GLN A 57 8.38 -6.65 13.31
CA GLN A 57 9.39 -6.01 14.16
C GLN A 57 10.41 -7.02 14.75
N PRO A 58 11.63 -7.19 14.19
CA PRO A 58 12.61 -8.15 14.70
C PRO A 58 13.38 -7.72 15.97
N HIS A 59 13.17 -6.51 16.49
CA HIS A 59 13.93 -5.97 17.62
C HIS A 59 13.08 -5.89 18.91
N GLN A 60 13.75 -5.82 20.07
CA GLN A 60 13.07 -5.66 21.36
C GLN A 60 12.33 -4.32 21.42
N GLY A 61 11.15 -4.30 22.03
CA GLY A 61 10.39 -3.07 22.23
C GLY A 61 8.89 -3.27 22.10
N LEU A 62 8.28 -2.58 21.14
CA LEU A 62 6.87 -2.68 20.80
C LEU A 62 6.73 -3.33 19.43
N GLY A 63 5.91 -4.38 19.33
CA GLY A 63 5.72 -5.12 18.08
C GLY A 63 5.02 -4.31 17.01
N TRP A 64 5.18 -4.70 15.74
CA TRP A 64 4.41 -4.10 14.65
C TRP A 64 2.95 -4.59 14.75
N TYR A 65 2.71 -5.81 14.31
CA TYR A 65 1.37 -6.40 14.31
C TYR A 65 0.83 -6.62 15.72
N SER A 66 1.71 -6.92 16.66
CA SER A 66 1.31 -7.24 18.02
C SER A 66 0.70 -6.09 18.80
N GLU A 67 1.04 -4.86 18.44
CA GLU A 67 0.45 -3.69 19.05
C GLU A 67 -0.85 -3.30 18.33
N HIS A 68 -0.81 -3.13 17.00
CA HIS A 68 -1.96 -2.57 16.29
C HIS A 68 -3.04 -3.60 15.90
N ARG A 69 -2.69 -4.88 15.73
CA ARG A 69 -3.59 -6.01 15.36
C ARG A 69 -4.39 -5.82 14.05
N ILE A 70 -3.85 -5.05 13.11
CA ILE A 70 -4.46 -4.75 11.80
C ILE A 70 -3.82 -5.65 10.76
N GLU A 71 -4.52 -6.71 10.34
CA GLU A 71 -3.97 -7.74 9.46
C GLU A 71 -3.50 -7.19 8.10
N THR A 72 -4.20 -6.19 7.55
CA THR A 72 -3.83 -5.59 6.26
C THR A 72 -2.44 -4.95 6.26
N LEU A 73 -1.99 -4.44 7.42
CA LEU A 73 -0.67 -3.83 7.59
C LEU A 73 0.49 -4.83 7.65
N LEU A 74 0.21 -6.14 7.75
CA LEU A 74 1.24 -7.16 7.55
C LEU A 74 1.73 -7.23 6.09
N PHE A 75 0.94 -6.71 5.15
CA PHE A 75 1.13 -6.94 3.72
C PHE A 75 1.12 -5.65 2.88
N ASP A 76 1.03 -4.48 3.52
CA ASP A 76 0.86 -3.20 2.84
C ASP A 76 1.99 -2.95 1.83
N PRO A 77 1.70 -2.88 0.51
CA PRO A 77 2.73 -2.76 -0.51
C PRO A 77 3.56 -1.49 -0.43
N GLU A 78 2.97 -0.39 0.04
CA GLU A 78 3.68 0.88 0.18
C GLU A 78 4.69 0.79 1.32
N ILE A 79 4.31 0.17 2.45
CA ILE A 79 5.23 -0.03 3.58
C ILE A 79 6.34 -1.00 3.20
N VAL A 80 6.05 -2.03 2.39
CA VAL A 80 7.10 -2.91 1.82
C VAL A 80 8.11 -2.09 1.01
N ASP A 81 7.65 -1.25 0.09
CA ASP A 81 8.54 -0.40 -0.71
C ASP A 81 9.35 0.57 0.17
N MET A 82 8.71 1.19 1.17
CA MET A 82 9.38 2.07 2.13
C MET A 82 10.50 1.34 2.90
N ILE A 83 10.27 0.11 3.36
CA ILE A 83 11.29 -0.68 4.07
C ILE A 83 12.45 -1.03 3.12
N GLU A 84 12.17 -1.44 1.88
CA GLU A 84 13.20 -1.80 0.90
C GLU A 84 14.07 -0.61 0.46
N ASN A 85 13.54 0.61 0.55
CA ASN A 85 14.25 1.85 0.24
C ASN A 85 14.81 2.56 1.48
N ASP A 86 14.90 1.86 2.62
CA ASP A 86 15.43 2.40 3.90
C ASP A 86 14.74 3.71 4.34
N VAL A 87 13.44 3.85 4.04
CA VAL A 87 12.64 5.00 4.47
C VAL A 87 12.50 4.99 5.99
N SER A 88 12.72 6.14 6.62
CA SER A 88 12.66 6.27 8.08
C SER A 88 11.28 5.94 8.65
N GLY A 89 11.23 5.37 9.86
CA GLY A 89 9.99 5.03 10.55
C GLY A 89 9.00 6.20 10.69
N SER A 90 9.47 7.44 10.87
CA SER A 90 8.60 8.63 10.91
C SER A 90 7.81 8.87 9.62
N LYS A 91 8.36 8.48 8.47
CA LYS A 91 7.68 8.57 7.17
C LYS A 91 6.68 7.44 6.96
N ILE A 92 6.99 6.25 7.47
CA ILE A 92 6.04 5.14 7.54
C ILE A 92 4.86 5.54 8.45
N TYR A 93 5.12 6.15 9.61
CA TYR A 93 4.08 6.68 10.49
C TYR A 93 3.22 7.76 9.80
N GLU A 94 3.85 8.72 9.12
CA GLU A 94 3.14 9.75 8.34
C GLU A 94 2.21 9.12 7.27
N TYR A 95 2.70 8.09 6.58
CA TYR A 95 1.88 7.32 5.64
C TYR A 95 0.70 6.66 6.34
N CYS A 96 0.94 5.94 7.44
CA CYS A 96 -0.14 5.25 8.15
C CYS A 96 -1.20 6.22 8.71
N TYR A 97 -0.75 7.38 9.19
CA TYR A 97 -1.64 8.46 9.65
C TYR A 97 -2.50 9.00 8.50
N LYS A 98 -1.90 9.29 7.33
CA LYS A 98 -2.61 9.76 6.13
C LYS A 98 -3.65 8.76 5.63
N MET A 99 -3.35 7.47 5.72
CA MET A 99 -4.26 6.39 5.33
C MET A 99 -5.33 6.07 6.38
N ASN A 100 -5.29 6.74 7.54
CA ASN A 100 -6.26 6.59 8.62
C ASN A 100 -6.38 5.14 9.14
N TYR A 101 -5.25 4.44 9.29
CA TYR A 101 -5.24 3.09 9.86
C TYR A 101 -5.60 3.03 11.35
N GLY A 102 -5.70 4.18 12.02
CA GLY A 102 -6.17 4.29 13.40
C GLY A 102 -5.05 4.58 14.40
N TRP A 103 -5.46 4.96 15.61
CA TRP A 103 -4.57 5.42 16.68
C TRP A 103 -3.65 4.35 17.26
N SER A 104 -3.92 3.08 16.99
CA SER A 104 -3.07 1.97 17.43
C SER A 104 -1.76 1.88 16.64
N VAL A 105 -1.66 2.52 15.48
CA VAL A 105 -0.40 2.67 14.77
C VAL A 105 0.34 3.88 15.35
N MET A 106 1.29 3.62 16.25
CA MET A 106 2.09 4.65 16.92
C MET A 106 3.41 4.90 16.19
N ASP A 107 3.95 6.11 16.27
CA ASP A 107 5.25 6.43 15.66
C ASP A 107 6.35 5.45 16.10
N THR A 108 6.38 5.10 17.39
CA THR A 108 7.38 4.20 17.96
C THR A 108 7.40 2.79 17.34
N ILE A 109 6.26 2.28 16.86
CA ILE A 109 6.20 0.92 16.28
C ILE A 109 6.59 0.89 14.79
N CYS A 110 6.76 2.06 14.16
CA CYS A 110 7.14 2.18 12.75
C CYS A 110 8.65 2.11 12.50
N TYR A 111 9.49 2.03 13.54
CA TYR A 111 10.95 1.98 13.42
C TYR A 111 11.49 0.56 13.41
N GLY A 112 12.53 0.27 12.63
CA GLY A 112 13.21 -1.04 12.66
C GLY A 112 12.41 -2.19 12.06
N LEU A 113 11.39 -1.89 11.25
CA LEU A 113 10.60 -2.90 10.54
C LEU A 113 11.46 -3.68 9.55
N SER A 114 11.10 -4.95 9.34
CA SER A 114 11.76 -5.84 8.38
C SER A 114 10.75 -6.65 7.60
N ILE A 115 11.20 -7.24 6.49
CA ILE A 115 10.39 -8.07 5.59
C ILE A 115 10.86 -9.53 5.66
N LYS A 116 9.92 -10.43 5.95
CA LYS A 116 10.08 -11.87 5.72
C LYS A 116 9.35 -12.28 4.45
N TRP A 117 10.06 -12.89 3.51
CA TRP A 117 9.46 -13.49 2.31
C TRP A 117 8.94 -14.90 2.61
N VAL A 118 7.62 -15.05 2.70
CA VAL A 118 6.93 -16.31 3.04
C VAL A 118 6.37 -16.95 1.77
N PRO A 119 6.56 -18.26 1.50
CA PRO A 119 5.92 -18.91 0.34
C PRO A 119 4.40 -18.70 0.33
N VAL A 120 3.80 -18.43 -0.84
CA VAL A 120 2.34 -18.16 -0.93
C VAL A 120 1.47 -19.34 -0.48
N SER A 121 2.02 -20.55 -0.48
CA SER A 121 1.38 -21.79 -0.04
C SER A 121 1.60 -22.12 1.45
N GLU A 122 2.42 -21.34 2.16
CA GLU A 122 2.78 -21.58 3.55
C GLU A 122 1.90 -20.73 4.49
N GLU A 123 1.40 -21.36 5.55
CA GLU A 123 0.75 -20.66 6.66
C GLU A 123 1.81 -20.20 7.67
N PHE A 124 1.59 -19.05 8.30
CA PHE A 124 2.50 -18.53 9.31
C PHE A 124 1.72 -17.87 10.44
N ARG A 125 2.39 -17.66 11.58
CA ARG A 125 1.91 -16.82 12.67
C ARG A 125 2.97 -15.77 13.03
N ILE A 126 2.52 -14.63 13.52
CA ILE A 126 3.39 -13.70 14.26
C ILE A 126 3.50 -14.22 15.68
N HIS A 127 4.72 -14.57 16.09
CA HIS A 127 5.05 -14.79 17.48
C HIS A 127 5.68 -13.52 18.04
N ASP A 128 5.35 -13.18 19.27
CA ASP A 128 5.89 -12.03 19.97
C ASP A 128 6.45 -12.46 21.33
N SER A 129 7.62 -11.93 21.64
CA SER A 129 8.30 -12.03 22.92
C SER A 129 8.89 -10.66 23.25
N ASP A 130 8.23 -9.91 24.14
CA ASP A 130 8.61 -8.54 24.56
C ASP A 130 8.74 -7.54 23.40
N GLY A 131 7.75 -7.55 22.51
CA GLY A 131 7.64 -6.74 21.29
C GLY A 131 8.61 -7.13 20.18
N ARG A 132 9.48 -8.11 20.42
CA ARG A 132 10.29 -8.72 19.40
C ARG A 132 9.48 -9.80 18.69
N GLU A 133 9.03 -9.45 17.49
CA GLU A 133 8.26 -10.32 16.65
C GLU A 133 9.12 -11.30 15.84
N THR A 134 8.52 -12.44 15.51
CA THR A 134 9.08 -13.43 14.61
C THR A 134 7.96 -14.01 13.76
N VAL A 135 8.20 -14.07 12.44
CA VAL A 135 7.34 -14.81 11.51
C VAL A 135 7.66 -16.30 11.61
N VAL A 136 6.78 -17.08 12.24
CA VAL A 136 6.95 -18.52 12.46
C VAL A 136 6.12 -19.28 11.42
N MET A 137 6.79 -20.06 10.57
CA MET A 137 6.14 -20.90 9.56
C MET A 137 5.50 -22.12 10.22
N LYS A 138 4.28 -22.45 9.81
CA LYS A 138 3.54 -23.61 10.34
C LYS A 138 4.31 -24.91 10.14
N SER A 139 4.98 -25.06 8.99
CA SER A 139 5.81 -26.24 8.70
C SER A 139 7.01 -26.42 9.63
N THR A 140 7.45 -25.36 10.32
CA THR A 140 8.60 -25.38 11.25
C THR A 140 8.21 -25.26 12.72
N ASP A 141 6.93 -25.02 13.02
CA ASP A 141 6.44 -24.85 14.39
C ASP A 141 6.30 -26.22 15.06
N GLN A 142 7.14 -26.48 16.07
CA GLN A 142 7.19 -27.78 16.74
C GLN A 142 6.19 -27.85 17.90
N TRP A 143 5.40 -28.93 17.93
CA TRP A 143 4.43 -29.20 18.99
C TRP A 143 4.69 -30.58 19.62
N PHE A 144 4.55 -30.65 20.95
CA PHE A 144 4.68 -31.90 21.71
C PHE A 144 3.31 -32.35 22.23
N LYS A 145 3.11 -33.66 22.38
CA LYS A 145 1.95 -34.23 23.07
C LYS A 145 2.29 -34.37 24.56
N ALA A 146 1.32 -34.09 25.42
CA ALA A 146 1.43 -34.29 26.86
C ALA A 146 1.36 -35.77 27.24
#